data_AF-A0A077LPX4-F1
#
_entry.id   AF-A0A077LPX4-F1
#
_cell.length_a   1.000
_cell.length_b   1.000
_cell.length_c   1.000
_cell.angle_alpha   90.00
_cell.angle_beta   90.00
_cell.angle_gamma   90.00
#
_symmetry.space_group_name_H-M   'P 1'
#
loop_
_entity.id
_entity.type
_entity.pdbx_description
1 polymer ?
#
loop_
_entity_poly.entity_id
_entity_poly.type
_entity_poly.pdbx_seq_one_letter_code
_entity_poly.pdbx_strand_id
1 'polypeptide(L)'
;MSQDITERKLAEKTLFDRATRDALLIAAAQRLLSCAGAGDLVGRLAGDEFVIIATTLSSTEAAENLGEQLCRALAEPFTFNGHTGIRIGASVGIAFSQP
;
A
#
# COMPACT_ATOMS: atom_id res chain seq x y z
N MET A 1 30.89 18.15 -13.76
CA MET A 1 30.30 18.38 -12.43
C MET A 1 29.08 17.47 -12.30
N SER A 2 29.34 16.16 -12.14
CA SER A 2 28.28 15.17 -11.88
C SER A 2 28.01 15.22 -10.39
N GLN A 3 26.90 15.84 -10.00
CA GLN A 3 26.39 15.64 -8.65
C GLN A 3 25.45 14.43 -8.66
N ASP A 4 25.80 13.57 -7.72
CA ASP A 4 25.39 12.19 -7.53
C ASP A 4 23.88 12.08 -7.34
N ILE A 5 23.22 11.35 -8.24
CA ILE A 5 21.77 11.07 -8.20
C ILE A 5 21.49 9.91 -7.21
N THR A 6 22.54 9.28 -6.67
CA THR A 6 22.44 8.08 -5.83
C THR A 6 22.01 8.39 -4.40
N GLU A 7 22.26 9.61 -3.89
CA GLU A 7 21.94 9.95 -2.49
C GLU A 7 20.43 10.12 -2.21
N ARG A 8 19.60 10.39 -3.23
CA ARG A 8 18.15 10.56 -3.02
C ARG A 8 17.39 9.26 -2.77
N LYS A 9 17.91 8.10 -3.20
CA LYS A 9 17.24 6.80 -2.99
C LYS A 9 17.46 6.22 -1.59
N LEU A 10 18.43 6.70 -0.83
CA LEU A 10 18.83 6.09 0.45
C LEU A 10 18.10 6.68 1.67
N ALA A 11 17.54 7.89 1.54
CA ALA A 11 16.90 8.60 2.65
C ALA A 11 15.48 8.10 3.00
N GLU A 12 14.73 7.54 2.04
CA GLU A 12 13.32 7.14 2.30
C GLU A 12 13.20 5.89 3.18
N LYS A 13 14.15 4.94 3.10
CA LYS A 13 14.03 3.63 3.77
C LYS A 13 14.45 3.63 5.25
N THR A 14 15.14 4.67 5.72
CA THR A 14 15.92 4.62 6.97
C THR A 14 15.54 5.70 8.00
N LEU A 15 14.53 6.54 7.72
CA LEU A 15 14.20 7.69 8.59
C LEU A 15 13.25 7.38 9.76
N PHE A 16 12.65 6.19 9.80
CA PHE A 16 11.68 5.83 10.84
C PHE A 16 12.21 4.69 11.70
N ASP A 17 12.08 4.86 13.02
CA ASP A 17 12.30 3.78 13.96
C ASP A 17 11.33 2.62 13.70
N ARG A 18 11.59 1.48 14.33
CA ARG A 18 10.77 0.28 14.14
C ARG A 18 9.31 0.53 14.51
N ALA A 19 9.04 1.26 15.58
CA ALA A 19 7.68 1.48 16.07
C ALA A 19 6.85 2.32 15.09
N THR A 20 7.48 3.34 14.49
CA THR A 20 6.86 4.22 13.51
C THR A 20 6.58 3.48 12.20
N ARG A 21 7.51 2.61 11.78
CA ARG A 21 7.30 1.73 10.62
C ARG A 21 6.16 0.74 10.87
N ASP A 22 6.10 0.13 12.05
CA ASP A 22 5.03 -0.81 12.41
C ASP A 22 3.67 -0.10 12.44
N ALA A 23 3.61 1.13 12.96
CA ALA A 23 2.39 1.93 12.98
C ALA A 23 1.90 2.33 11.57
N LEU A 24 2.83 2.68 10.66
CA LEU A 24 2.49 2.94 9.26
C LEU A 24 1.92 1.69 8.58
N LEU A 25 2.53 0.52 8.82
CA LEU A 25 2.05 -0.75 8.26
C LEU A 25 0.66 -1.11 8.78
N ILE A 26 0.38 -0.85 10.06
CA ILE A 26 -0.96 -1.04 10.66
C ILE A 26 -1.97 -0.09 10.01
N ALA A 27 -1.62 1.19 9.86
CA ALA A 27 -2.51 2.18 9.25
C ALA A 27 -2.79 1.87 7.77
N ALA A 28 -1.78 1.42 7.02
CA ALA A 28 -1.93 0.96 5.64
C ALA A 28 -2.86 -0.26 5.57
N ALA A 29 -2.68 -1.25 6.45
CA ALA A 29 -3.55 -2.43 6.52
C ALA A 29 -5.01 -2.06 6.80
N GLN A 30 -5.26 -1.13 7.74
CA GLN A 30 -6.60 -0.63 8.04
C GLN A 30 -7.24 0.07 6.84
N ARG A 31 -6.46 0.86 6.09
CA ARG A 31 -6.96 1.54 4.90
C ARG A 31 -7.27 0.54 3.77
N LEU A 32 -6.42 -0.45 3.56
CA LEU A 32 -6.68 -1.54 2.61
C LEU A 32 -7.96 -2.32 2.98
N LEU A 33 -8.14 -2.65 4.26
CA LEU A 33 -9.37 -3.28 4.76
C LEU A 33 -10.62 -2.43 4.49
N SER A 34 -10.53 -1.10 4.58
CA SER A 34 -11.66 -0.22 4.28
C SER A 34 -12.00 -0.12 2.78
N CYS A 35 -11.04 -0.46 1.91
CA CYS A 35 -11.23 -0.48 0.46
C CYS A 35 -11.68 -1.86 -0.04
N ALA A 36 -11.35 -2.92 0.69
CA ALA A 36 -11.70 -4.29 0.35
C ALA A 36 -13.22 -4.50 0.42
N GLY A 37 -13.77 -5.27 -0.53
CA GLY A 37 -15.17 -5.62 -0.56
C GLY A 37 -15.56 -6.58 0.56
N ALA A 38 -16.86 -6.72 0.80
CA ALA A 38 -17.36 -7.69 1.76
C ALA A 38 -16.99 -9.12 1.32
N GLY A 39 -16.27 -9.84 2.18
CA GLY A 39 -15.79 -11.20 1.89
C GLY A 39 -14.41 -11.26 1.21
N ASP A 40 -13.82 -10.13 0.86
CA ASP A 40 -12.43 -10.08 0.38
C ASP A 40 -11.45 -10.31 1.54
N LEU A 41 -10.29 -10.90 1.24
CA LEU A 41 -9.24 -11.17 2.21
C LEU A 41 -8.10 -10.19 2.01
N VAL A 42 -7.67 -9.51 3.08
CA VAL A 42 -6.47 -8.67 3.09
C VAL A 42 -5.38 -9.35 3.91
N GLY A 43 -4.21 -9.55 3.32
CA GLY A 43 -3.06 -10.17 3.97
C GLY A 43 -1.79 -9.37 3.76
N ARG A 44 -0.82 -9.56 4.66
CA ARG A 44 0.55 -9.04 4.52
C ARG A 44 1.47 -10.20 4.19
N LEU A 45 2.21 -10.10 3.09
CA LEU A 45 3.10 -11.17 2.63
C LEU A 45 4.46 -11.08 3.34
N ALA A 46 5.15 -9.95 3.16
CA ALA A 46 6.44 -9.65 3.75
C ALA A 46 6.65 -8.14 3.78
N GLY A 47 7.54 -7.64 4.64
CA GLY A 47 7.90 -6.21 4.63
C GLY A 47 6.69 -5.27 4.62
N ASP A 48 6.57 -4.50 3.55
CA ASP A 48 5.49 -3.57 3.17
C ASP A 48 4.57 -4.09 2.04
N GLU A 49 4.72 -5.37 1.66
CA GLU A 49 3.91 -6.02 0.64
C GLU A 49 2.61 -6.58 1.21
N PHE A 50 1.51 -6.18 0.60
CA PHE A 50 0.15 -6.63 0.92
C PHE A 50 -0.46 -7.35 -0.28
N VAL A 51 -1.38 -8.26 0.02
CA VAL A 51 -2.20 -8.98 -0.97
C VAL A 51 -3.67 -8.82 -0.61
N ILE A 52 -4.50 -8.66 -1.64
CA ILE A 52 -5.95 -8.74 -1.52
C ILE A 52 -6.45 -9.86 -2.41
N ILE A 53 -7.19 -10.81 -1.83
CA ILE A 53 -7.93 -11.81 -2.58
C ILE A 53 -9.35 -11.30 -2.73
N ALA A 54 -9.64 -10.76 -3.91
CA ALA A 54 -10.96 -10.25 -4.25
C ALA A 54 -11.80 -11.39 -4.85
N THR A 55 -12.84 -11.83 -4.14
CA THR A 55 -13.62 -13.04 -4.52
C THR A 55 -14.89 -12.71 -5.29
N THR A 56 -15.30 -11.44 -5.27
CA THR A 56 -16.58 -10.98 -5.80
C THR A 56 -16.47 -10.22 -7.13
N LEU A 57 -15.24 -10.01 -7.63
CA LEU A 57 -15.01 -9.28 -8.87
C LEU A 57 -15.27 -10.17 -10.09
N SER A 58 -16.06 -9.65 -11.03
CA SER A 58 -16.52 -10.40 -12.21
C SER A 58 -15.87 -9.97 -13.53
N SER A 59 -14.93 -9.02 -13.52
CA SER A 59 -14.26 -8.55 -14.74
C SER A 59 -12.85 -8.01 -14.46
N THR A 60 -12.03 -7.97 -15.51
CA THR A 60 -10.70 -7.35 -15.47
C THR A 60 -10.78 -5.87 -15.16
N GLU A 61 -11.73 -5.16 -15.77
CA GLU A 61 -11.97 -3.74 -15.51
C GLU A 61 -12.32 -3.47 -14.03
N ALA A 62 -13.11 -4.35 -13.39
CA ALA A 62 -13.43 -4.21 -11.97
C ALA A 62 -12.18 -4.40 -11.09
N ALA A 63 -11.28 -5.31 -11.46
CA ALA A 63 -10.00 -5.48 -10.77
C ALA A 63 -9.05 -4.30 -10.98
N GLU A 64 -8.98 -3.73 -12.18
CA GLU A 64 -8.20 -2.52 -12.48
C GLU A 64 -8.71 -1.32 -11.69
N ASN A 65 -10.03 -1.12 -11.65
CA ASN A 65 -10.67 -0.06 -10.86
C ASN A 65 -10.37 -0.21 -9.36
N LEU A 66 -10.43 -1.44 -8.82
CA LEU A 66 -10.02 -1.69 -7.44
C LEU A 66 -8.54 -1.36 -7.23
N GLY A 67 -7.66 -1.77 -8.13
CA GLY A 67 -6.23 -1.45 -8.07
C GLY A 67 -5.96 0.05 -8.04
N GLU A 68 -6.61 0.82 -8.90
CA GLU A 68 -6.51 2.28 -8.89
C GLU A 68 -7.04 2.89 -7.59
N GLN A 69 -8.18 2.40 -7.09
CA GLN A 69 -8.75 2.84 -5.82
C GLN A 69 -7.79 2.60 -4.66
N LEU A 70 -7.15 1.43 -4.60
CA LEU A 70 -6.17 1.10 -3.55
C LEU A 70 -4.94 2.02 -3.61
N CYS A 71 -4.40 2.27 -4.82
CA CYS A 71 -3.30 3.21 -5.01
C CYS A 71 -3.67 4.63 -4.54
N ARG A 72 -4.85 5.13 -4.93
CA ARG A 72 -5.34 6.45 -4.52
C ARG A 72 -5.55 6.53 -3.01
N ALA A 73 -6.17 5.51 -2.42
CA ALA A 73 -6.39 5.45 -0.98
C ALA A 73 -5.06 5.45 -0.21
N LEU A 74 -4.06 4.66 -0.62
CA LEU A 74 -2.75 4.67 0.02
C LEU A 74 -1.96 5.98 -0.21
N ALA A 75 -2.23 6.72 -1.28
CA ALA A 75 -1.60 8.02 -1.53
C ALA A 75 -2.14 9.15 -0.63
N GLU A 76 -3.31 8.96 -0.02
CA GLU A 76 -3.85 9.90 0.97
C GLU A 76 -2.92 10.01 2.18
N PRO A 77 -2.73 11.21 2.77
CA PRO A 77 -1.86 11.36 3.92
C PRO A 77 -2.28 10.48 5.11
N PHE A 78 -1.29 9.93 5.80
CA PHE A 78 -1.45 9.19 7.04
C PHE A 78 -1.21 10.08 8.25
N THR A 79 -1.95 9.80 9.31
CA THR A 79 -1.75 10.37 10.63
C THR A 79 -1.72 9.23 11.65
N PHE A 80 -0.61 9.08 12.38
CA PHE A 80 -0.42 8.03 13.39
C PHE A 80 0.72 8.42 14.34
N ASN A 81 0.65 8.01 15.61
CA ASN A 81 1.67 8.28 16.63
C ASN A 81 2.14 9.74 16.70
N GLY A 82 1.26 10.71 16.46
CA GLY A 82 1.59 12.15 16.44
C GLY A 82 2.30 12.64 15.17
N HIS A 83 2.66 11.74 14.24
CA HIS A 83 3.07 12.12 12.89
C HIS A 83 1.84 12.44 12.05
N THR A 84 1.89 13.56 11.33
CA THR A 84 0.81 14.04 10.46
C THR A 84 1.33 14.30 9.06
N GLY A 85 0.53 14.00 8.04
CA GLY A 85 0.87 14.35 6.66
C GLY A 85 1.87 13.41 5.99
N ILE A 86 2.05 12.19 6.53
CA ILE A 86 2.97 11.20 5.94
C ILE A 86 2.33 10.65 4.65
N ARG A 87 3.03 10.76 3.53
CA ARG A 87 2.54 10.26 2.23
C ARG A 87 3.41 9.11 1.77
N ILE A 88 2.78 8.08 1.23
CA ILE A 88 3.46 6.94 0.61
C ILE A 88 2.94 6.74 -0.82
N GLY A 89 3.78 6.18 -1.67
CA GLY A 89 3.34 5.62 -2.95
C GLY A 89 3.07 4.13 -2.79
N ALA A 90 2.21 3.58 -3.65
CA ALA A 90 1.99 2.16 -3.76
C ALA A 90 1.86 1.77 -5.23
N SER A 91 2.19 0.51 -5.52
CA SER A 91 1.99 -0.13 -6.82
C SER A 91 1.14 -1.38 -6.64
N VAL A 92 0.18 -1.60 -7.53
CA VAL A 92 -0.68 -2.78 -7.51
C VAL A 92 -0.43 -3.61 -8.76
N GLY A 93 -0.10 -4.88 -8.57
CA GLY A 93 -0.12 -5.90 -9.60
C GLY A 93 -1.40 -6.72 -9.50
N ILE A 94 -2.00 -7.06 -10.64
CA ILE A 94 -3.25 -7.82 -10.71
C ILE A 94 -2.98 -9.16 -11.38
N ALA A 95 -3.49 -10.23 -10.77
CA ALA A 95 -3.44 -11.57 -11.32
C ALA A 95 -4.83 -12.22 -11.21
N PHE A 96 -5.22 -12.97 -12.25
CA PHE A 96 -6.47 -13.71 -12.28
C PHE A 96 -6.19 -15.19 -12.08
N SER A 97 -6.98 -15.84 -11.22
CA SER A 97 -7.02 -17.30 -11.18
C SER A 97 -7.91 -17.80 -12.32
N GLN A 98 -7.34 -18.54 -13.26
CA GLN A 98 -8.12 -19.37 -14.17
C GLN A 98 -8.13 -20.81 -13.62
N PRO A 99 -9.26 -21.52 -13.69
CA PRO A 99 -9.31 -22.95 -13.40
C PRO A 99 -8.47 -23.77 -14.39
#